data_AF-A0A1G0YAI4-F1
#
_entry.id   AF-A0A1G0YAI4-F1
#
_cell.length_a   1.000
_cell.length_b   1.000
_cell.length_c   1.000
_cell.angle_alpha   90.00
_cell.angle_beta   90.00
_cell.angle_gamma   90.00
#
_symmetry.space_group_name_H-M   'P 1'
#
loop_
_entity.id
_entity.type
_entity.pdbx_description
1 polymer ?
#
loop_
_entity_poly.entity_id
_entity_poly.type
_entity_poly.pdbx_seq_one_letter_code
_entity_poly.pdbx_strand_id
1 'polypeptide(L)'
;MRKLLLLIALCMMSGFAVMAQDAPVAPADAGKDAKGDAGRGRAEQMRAMAIEQLRETEPAKFEELKKLKQDNPEEFQKQVEEIKNKMKEKFDKEREDFKVLVDKYRETKTDEALAAVKTKMQEYAQKRIEMQKKQIAEMEKKLAEAKARIAETEKDMQAKIDERLKTIIDGKAPGNDGKDKKDGKDEKKDEKAE
;
A
#
# COMPACT_ATOMS: atom_id res chain seq x y z
N MET A 1 11.37 -35.42 15.37
CA MET A 1 12.22 -34.64 14.44
C MET A 1 11.55 -34.34 13.09
N ARG A 2 10.96 -35.33 12.37
CA ARG A 2 10.26 -35.08 11.08
C ARG A 2 9.05 -34.13 11.18
N LYS A 3 8.30 -34.18 12.29
CA LYS A 3 7.13 -33.29 12.52
C LYS A 3 7.52 -31.83 12.79
N LEU A 4 8.73 -31.56 13.31
CA LEU A 4 9.21 -30.19 13.56
C LEU A 4 9.69 -29.52 12.26
N LEU A 5 10.33 -30.28 11.36
CA LEU A 5 10.72 -29.80 10.03
C LEU A 5 9.52 -29.48 9.12
N LEU A 6 8.41 -30.22 9.26
CA LEU A 6 7.16 -29.93 8.53
C LEU A 6 6.46 -28.65 9.01
N LEU A 7 6.54 -28.32 10.30
CA LEU A 7 6.00 -27.06 10.83
C LEU A 7 6.84 -25.84 10.38
N ILE A 8 8.17 -26.03 10.27
CA ILE A 8 9.13 -25.00 9.81
C ILE A 8 8.95 -24.68 8.31
N ALA A 9 8.62 -25.68 7.48
CA ALA A 9 8.29 -25.47 6.07
C ALA A 9 6.93 -24.78 5.88
N LEU A 10 5.96 -25.04 6.77
CA LEU A 10 4.62 -24.45 6.71
C LEU A 10 4.66 -22.94 7.00
N CYS A 11 5.46 -22.47 7.98
CA CYS A 11 5.56 -21.04 8.33
C CYS A 11 6.27 -20.18 7.27
N MET A 12 7.06 -20.79 6.37
CA MET A 12 7.71 -20.09 5.26
C MET A 12 6.82 -20.02 4.00
N MET A 13 5.82 -20.90 3.86
CA MET A 13 4.94 -21.00 2.69
C MET A 13 3.52 -20.48 2.95
N SER A 14 3.09 -20.33 4.21
CA SER A 14 1.74 -19.86 4.57
C SER A 14 1.60 -18.34 4.52
N GLY A 15 1.99 -17.73 3.40
CA GLY A 15 1.75 -16.32 3.10
C GLY A 15 0.78 -16.11 1.94
N PHE A 16 0.08 -17.16 1.47
CA PHE A 16 -0.73 -17.08 0.25
C PHE A 16 -2.15 -17.67 0.32
N ALA A 17 -2.65 -18.05 1.49
CA ALA A 17 -3.98 -18.67 1.56
C ALA A 17 -4.75 -18.32 2.84
N VAL A 18 -5.10 -17.05 3.00
CA VAL A 18 -6.31 -16.67 3.74
C VAL A 18 -6.91 -15.50 2.98
N MET A 19 -7.85 -15.80 2.07
CA MET A 19 -8.87 -14.92 1.46
C MET A 19 -9.27 -15.54 0.11
N ALA A 20 -10.04 -16.62 0.14
CA ALA A 20 -10.89 -17.09 -0.97
C ALA A 20 -11.70 -18.32 -0.51
N GLN A 21 -12.70 -18.10 0.33
CA GLN A 21 -13.88 -18.96 0.33
C GLN A 21 -15.00 -18.09 -0.23
N ASP A 22 -15.71 -18.65 -1.22
CA ASP A 22 -16.76 -18.07 -2.06
C ASP A 22 -16.31 -17.32 -3.31
N ALA A 23 -15.84 -18.10 -4.30
CA ALA A 23 -15.97 -17.73 -5.71
C ALA A 23 -16.41 -18.96 -6.53
N PRO A 24 -17.34 -18.80 -7.49
CA PRO A 24 -17.92 -19.90 -8.27
C PRO A 24 -16.88 -20.53 -9.19
N VAL A 25 -17.03 -21.84 -9.41
CA VAL A 25 -16.17 -22.69 -10.25
C VAL A 25 -16.05 -22.09 -11.66
N ALA A 26 -14.87 -21.59 -11.99
CA ALA A 26 -14.52 -21.15 -13.34
C ALA A 26 -14.04 -22.35 -14.19
N PRO A 27 -14.36 -22.39 -15.50
CA PRO A 27 -14.13 -23.53 -16.36
C PRO A 27 -12.63 -23.75 -16.62
N ALA A 28 -12.27 -25.03 -16.71
CA ALA A 28 -10.93 -25.51 -16.99
C ALA A 28 -10.52 -25.27 -18.45
N ASP A 29 -10.19 -24.03 -18.81
CA ASP A 29 -9.30 -23.76 -19.94
C ASP A 29 -8.77 -22.31 -19.86
N ALA A 30 -7.57 -22.13 -19.32
CA ALA A 30 -6.87 -20.85 -19.37
C ALA A 30 -5.39 -21.09 -19.63
N GLY A 31 -4.99 -20.67 -20.83
CA GLY A 31 -3.71 -20.95 -21.45
C GLY A 31 -2.48 -20.39 -20.74
N LYS A 32 -1.35 -20.84 -21.25
CA LYS A 32 0.02 -20.62 -20.79
C LYS A 32 0.53 -19.17 -20.93
N ASP A 33 -0.17 -18.15 -20.41
CA ASP A 33 0.30 -16.75 -20.55
C ASP A 33 0.36 -15.94 -19.23
N ALA A 34 0.20 -16.58 -18.07
CA ALA A 34 0.22 -15.91 -16.76
C ALA A 34 1.63 -15.73 -16.13
N LYS A 35 2.68 -15.43 -16.92
CA LYS A 35 4.05 -15.22 -16.38
C LYS A 35 4.49 -13.75 -16.27
N GLY A 36 3.70 -12.79 -16.78
CA GLY A 36 4.10 -11.38 -16.86
C GLY A 36 3.84 -10.52 -15.61
N ASP A 37 2.76 -10.77 -14.86
CA ASP A 37 2.31 -9.82 -13.83
C ASP A 37 2.81 -10.12 -12.41
N ALA A 38 3.14 -11.37 -12.09
CA ALA A 38 3.62 -11.73 -10.75
C ALA A 38 4.98 -11.10 -10.39
N GLY A 39 5.82 -10.78 -11.38
CA GLY A 39 7.13 -10.17 -11.16
C GLY A 39 7.08 -8.67 -10.86
N ARG A 40 6.08 -7.97 -11.41
CA ARG A 40 5.96 -6.50 -11.31
C ARG A 40 5.56 -6.08 -9.90
N GLY A 41 4.60 -6.80 -9.30
CA GLY A 41 4.16 -6.57 -7.92
C GLY A 41 5.26 -6.83 -6.87
N ARG A 42 6.15 -7.81 -7.11
CA ARG A 42 7.24 -8.12 -6.17
C ARG A 42 8.32 -7.05 -6.16
N ALA A 43 8.69 -6.51 -7.32
CA ALA A 43 9.68 -5.44 -7.42
C ALA A 43 9.16 -4.14 -6.78
N GLU A 44 7.90 -3.82 -6.99
CA GLU A 44 7.24 -2.66 -6.38
C GLU A 44 7.09 -2.82 -4.86
N GLN A 45 6.73 -4.01 -4.39
CA GLN A 45 6.67 -4.33 -2.97
C GLN A 45 8.04 -4.18 -2.29
N MET A 46 9.12 -4.65 -2.92
CA MET A 46 10.48 -4.49 -2.39
C MET A 46 10.90 -3.01 -2.33
N ARG A 47 10.48 -2.20 -3.32
CA ARG A 47 10.70 -0.75 -3.29
C ARG A 47 9.92 -0.07 -2.17
N ALA A 48 8.67 -0.46 -1.94
CA ALA A 48 7.85 0.07 -0.85
C ALA A 48 8.48 -0.24 0.52
N MET A 49 8.92 -1.49 0.74
CA MET A 49 9.64 -1.88 1.95
C MET A 49 10.95 -1.10 2.11
N ALA A 50 11.65 -0.79 1.01
CA ALA A 50 12.89 0.00 1.04
C ALA A 50 12.68 1.41 1.56
N ILE A 51 11.64 2.04 1.06
CA ILE A 51 11.27 3.40 1.42
C ILE A 51 10.76 3.44 2.87
N GLU A 52 9.97 2.44 3.28
CA GLU A 52 9.47 2.32 4.65
C GLU A 52 10.62 2.08 5.64
N GLN A 53 11.55 1.18 5.34
CA GLN A 53 12.72 0.94 6.19
C GLN A 53 13.62 2.19 6.28
N LEU A 54 13.81 2.91 5.17
CA LEU A 54 14.57 4.16 5.18
C LEU A 54 13.91 5.21 6.08
N ARG A 55 12.57 5.32 6.06
CA ARG A 55 11.83 6.22 6.96
C ARG A 55 12.12 5.92 8.43
N GLU A 56 12.34 4.67 8.80
CA GLU A 56 12.65 4.26 10.17
C GLU A 56 14.13 4.43 10.53
N THR A 57 15.04 4.04 9.64
CA THR A 57 16.48 4.04 9.96
C THR A 57 17.15 5.39 9.70
N GLU A 58 16.70 6.12 8.67
CA GLU A 58 17.32 7.34 8.18
C GLU A 58 16.25 8.36 7.74
N PRO A 59 15.46 8.90 8.68
CA PRO A 59 14.31 9.77 8.38
C PRO A 59 14.70 11.05 7.61
N ALA A 60 15.90 11.58 7.84
CA ALA A 60 16.42 12.74 7.10
C ALA A 60 16.57 12.43 5.60
N LYS A 61 17.14 11.28 5.24
CA LYS A 61 17.28 10.87 3.84
C LYS A 61 15.93 10.57 3.20
N PHE A 62 14.97 10.07 3.97
CA PHE A 62 13.61 9.87 3.50
C PHE A 62 12.93 11.20 3.10
N GLU A 63 13.08 12.26 3.91
CA GLU A 63 12.55 13.58 3.57
C GLU A 63 13.27 14.21 2.37
N GLU A 64 14.59 14.02 2.25
CA GLU A 64 15.35 14.43 1.06
C GLU A 64 14.84 13.74 -0.21
N LEU A 65 14.67 12.41 -0.16
CA LEU A 65 14.10 11.62 -1.26
C LEU A 65 12.69 12.09 -1.63
N LYS A 66 11.88 12.48 -0.65
CA LYS A 66 10.52 12.97 -0.89
C LYS A 66 10.51 14.28 -1.69
N LYS A 67 11.44 15.20 -1.40
CA LYS A 67 11.64 16.44 -2.17
C LYS A 67 12.19 16.14 -3.57
N LEU A 68 13.21 15.27 -3.64
CA LEU A 68 13.83 14.83 -4.89
C LEU A 68 12.82 14.21 -5.86
N LYS A 69 11.78 13.52 -5.37
CA LYS A 69 10.71 12.99 -6.21
C LYS A 69 9.99 14.07 -7.03
N GLN A 70 9.87 15.28 -6.49
CA GLN A 70 9.21 16.41 -7.15
C GLN A 70 10.19 17.18 -8.06
N ASP A 71 11.43 17.38 -7.58
CA ASP A 71 12.41 18.24 -8.25
C ASP A 71 13.23 17.51 -9.31
N ASN A 72 13.58 16.23 -9.08
CA ASN A 72 14.39 15.42 -9.99
C ASN A 72 14.00 13.92 -9.94
N PRO A 73 13.03 13.49 -10.77
CA PRO A 73 12.50 12.13 -10.72
C PRO A 73 13.51 11.05 -11.15
N GLU A 74 14.49 11.37 -12.00
CA GLU A 74 15.51 10.41 -12.42
C GLU A 74 16.49 10.09 -11.29
N GLU A 75 16.90 11.12 -10.55
CA GLU A 75 17.83 10.97 -9.43
C GLU A 75 17.13 10.31 -8.23
N PHE A 76 15.84 10.59 -8.02
CA PHE A 76 15.01 9.84 -7.08
C PHE A 76 15.03 8.33 -7.38
N GLN A 77 14.85 7.93 -8.65
CA GLN A 77 14.85 6.52 -9.02
C GLN A 77 16.21 5.85 -8.76
N LYS A 78 17.31 6.54 -9.06
CA LYS A 78 18.66 6.04 -8.77
C LYS A 78 18.87 5.81 -7.28
N GLN A 79 18.52 6.79 -6.44
CA GLN A 79 18.66 6.66 -4.99
C GLN A 79 17.80 5.53 -4.41
N VAL A 80 16.55 5.39 -4.88
CA VAL A 80 15.67 4.27 -4.46
C VAL A 80 16.27 2.91 -4.86
N GLU A 81 16.84 2.79 -6.06
CA GLU A 81 17.50 1.56 -6.49
C GLU A 81 18.76 1.24 -5.68
N GLU A 82 19.57 2.24 -5.33
CA GLU A 82 20.72 2.04 -4.45
C GLU A 82 20.31 1.55 -3.06
N ILE A 83 19.25 2.14 -2.48
CA ILE A 83 18.71 1.69 -1.19
C ILE A 83 18.21 0.25 -1.31
N LYS A 84 17.48 -0.07 -2.38
CA LYS A 84 17.00 -1.43 -2.65
C LYS A 84 18.15 -2.44 -2.71
N ASN A 85 19.23 -2.10 -3.41
CA ASN A 85 20.39 -2.98 -3.55
C ASN A 85 21.11 -3.17 -2.21
N LYS A 86 21.34 -2.10 -1.44
CA LYS A 86 21.95 -2.18 -0.10
C LYS A 86 21.14 -3.05 0.86
N MET A 87 19.81 -2.94 0.81
CA MET A 87 18.96 -3.82 1.62
C MET A 87 19.03 -5.27 1.15
N LYS A 88 18.97 -5.51 -0.17
CA LYS A 88 19.08 -6.85 -0.72
C LYS A 88 20.38 -7.51 -0.26
N GLU A 89 21.50 -6.82 -0.36
CA GLU A 89 22.80 -7.31 0.12
C GLU A 89 22.79 -7.63 1.62
N LYS A 90 22.18 -6.78 2.46
CA LYS A 90 22.01 -7.05 3.89
C LYS A 90 21.19 -8.32 4.13
N PHE A 91 20.07 -8.49 3.43
CA PHE A 91 19.22 -9.68 3.57
C PHE A 91 19.91 -10.95 3.08
N ASP A 92 20.63 -10.88 1.96
CA ASP A 92 21.38 -12.01 1.42
C ASP A 92 22.47 -12.43 2.40
N LYS A 93 23.21 -11.47 2.98
CA LYS A 93 24.22 -11.74 4.01
C LYS A 93 23.62 -12.35 5.28
N GLU A 94 22.54 -11.77 5.80
CA GLU A 94 21.83 -12.31 6.97
C GLU A 94 21.36 -13.77 6.73
N ARG A 95 20.90 -14.07 5.51
CA ARG A 95 20.48 -15.41 5.11
C ARG A 95 21.65 -16.38 5.04
N GLU A 96 22.79 -15.94 4.53
CA GLU A 96 24.02 -16.73 4.50
C GLU A 96 24.52 -17.03 5.93
N ASP A 97 24.58 -16.02 6.80
CA ASP A 97 24.97 -16.19 8.21
C ASP A 97 24.05 -17.20 8.92
N PHE A 98 22.73 -17.13 8.67
CA PHE A 98 21.79 -18.10 9.21
C PHE A 98 22.03 -19.51 8.66
N LYS A 99 22.34 -19.65 7.37
CA LYS A 99 22.65 -20.94 6.76
C LYS A 99 23.89 -21.56 7.41
N VAL A 100 24.95 -20.77 7.63
CA VAL A 100 26.18 -21.22 8.30
C VAL A 100 25.87 -21.77 9.70
N LEU A 101 25.01 -21.09 10.46
CA LEU A 101 24.60 -21.59 11.79
C LEU A 101 23.86 -22.92 11.71
N VAL A 102 22.96 -23.08 10.74
CA VAL A 102 22.23 -24.34 10.52
C VAL A 102 23.17 -25.46 10.10
N ASP A 103 24.11 -25.20 9.21
CA ASP A 103 25.08 -26.19 8.74
C ASP A 103 26.02 -26.60 9.89
N LYS A 104 26.51 -25.64 10.69
CA LYS A 104 27.28 -25.92 11.91
C LYS A 104 26.51 -26.81 12.90
N TYR A 105 25.21 -26.59 13.07
CA TYR A 105 24.39 -27.47 13.89
C TYR A 105 24.24 -28.87 13.27
N ARG A 106 24.06 -28.98 11.95
CA ARG A 106 23.96 -30.29 11.27
C ARG A 106 25.22 -31.14 11.41
N GLU A 107 26.39 -30.49 11.38
CA GLU A 107 27.69 -31.12 11.54
C GLU A 107 27.94 -31.53 13.00
N THR A 108 27.81 -30.58 13.92
CA THR A 108 28.22 -30.79 15.33
C THR A 108 27.13 -31.46 16.17
N LYS A 109 25.86 -31.26 15.85
CA LYS A 109 24.67 -31.72 16.60
C LYS A 109 24.74 -31.38 18.10
N THR A 110 25.41 -30.28 18.45
CA THR A 110 25.56 -29.81 19.83
C THR A 110 24.38 -28.94 20.24
N ASP A 111 24.09 -28.93 21.55
CA ASP A 111 23.05 -28.08 22.13
C ASP A 111 23.38 -26.58 21.99
N GLU A 112 24.67 -26.23 22.03
CA GLU A 112 25.13 -24.85 21.81
C GLU A 112 24.80 -24.37 20.38
N ALA A 113 25.10 -25.18 19.36
CA ALA A 113 24.78 -24.84 17.98
C ALA A 113 23.26 -24.80 17.75
N LEU A 114 22.49 -25.67 18.41
CA LEU A 114 21.03 -25.63 18.38
C LEU A 114 20.47 -24.36 19.02
N ALA A 115 21.04 -23.94 20.16
CA ALA A 115 20.64 -22.72 20.85
C ALA A 115 20.88 -21.49 19.96
N ALA A 116 22.04 -21.39 19.30
CA ALA A 116 22.34 -20.30 18.38
C ALA A 116 21.34 -20.20 17.22
N VAL A 117 20.97 -21.34 16.61
CA VAL A 117 19.94 -21.40 15.56
C VAL A 117 18.57 -20.95 16.11
N LYS A 118 18.17 -21.45 17.28
CA LYS A 118 16.90 -21.06 17.93
C LYS A 118 16.84 -19.56 18.21
N THR A 119 17.90 -18.98 18.78
CA THR A 119 17.97 -17.54 19.09
C THR A 119 17.80 -16.72 17.82
N LYS A 120 18.51 -17.06 16.73
CA LYS A 120 18.34 -16.35 15.45
C LYS A 120 16.93 -16.48 14.88
N MET A 121 16.31 -17.66 14.97
CA MET A 121 14.93 -17.83 14.54
C MET A 121 13.94 -17.00 15.37
N GLN A 122 14.15 -16.91 16.68
CA GLN A 122 13.35 -16.08 17.56
C GLN A 122 13.49 -14.60 17.22
N GLU A 123 14.72 -14.11 16.99
CA GLU A 123 14.97 -12.74 16.54
C GLU A 123 14.22 -12.41 15.24
N TYR A 124 14.25 -13.31 14.24
CA TYR A 124 13.50 -13.11 12.98
C TYR A 124 11.99 -13.09 13.19
N ALA A 125 11.46 -14.00 14.00
CA ALA A 125 10.03 -14.05 14.31
C ALA A 125 9.58 -12.76 15.04
N GLN A 126 10.37 -12.31 16.02
CA GLN A 126 10.12 -11.09 16.78
C GLN A 126 10.08 -9.86 15.85
N LYS A 127 11.11 -9.68 15.01
CA LYS A 127 11.18 -8.59 14.02
C LYS A 127 9.97 -8.59 13.09
N ARG A 128 9.53 -9.76 12.64
CA ARG A 128 8.35 -9.90 11.77
C ARG A 128 7.06 -9.51 12.50
N ILE A 129 6.89 -9.93 13.75
CA ILE A 129 5.73 -9.55 14.56
C ILE A 129 5.70 -8.04 14.80
N GLU A 130 6.85 -7.43 15.11
CA GLU A 130 6.94 -5.98 15.32
C GLU A 130 6.57 -5.20 14.05
N MET A 131 7.06 -5.64 12.88
CA MET A 131 6.66 -5.05 11.59
C MET A 131 5.16 -5.16 11.36
N GLN A 132 4.57 -6.34 11.60
CA GLN A 132 3.12 -6.53 11.46
C GLN A 132 2.32 -5.64 12.41
N LYS A 133 2.77 -5.47 13.67
CA LYS A 133 2.13 -4.55 14.63
C LYS A 133 2.14 -3.11 14.12
N LYS A 134 3.26 -2.64 13.56
CA LYS A 134 3.35 -1.30 12.97
C LYS A 134 2.40 -1.12 11.79
N GLN A 135 2.34 -2.10 10.88
CA GLN A 135 1.43 -2.07 9.75
C GLN A 135 -0.04 -2.01 10.20
N ILE A 136 -0.40 -2.78 11.23
CA ILE A 136 -1.75 -2.73 11.83
C ILE A 136 -2.04 -1.33 12.38
N ALA A 137 -1.11 -0.75 13.14
CA ALA A 137 -1.30 0.60 13.70
C ALA A 137 -1.46 1.67 12.60
N GLU A 138 -0.70 1.60 11.51
CA GLU A 138 -0.87 2.51 10.37
C GLU A 138 -2.23 2.31 9.67
N MET A 139 -2.69 1.06 9.53
CA MET A 139 -4.02 0.76 8.98
C MET A 139 -5.14 1.30 9.88
N GLU A 140 -5.03 1.13 11.20
CA GLU A 140 -5.97 1.67 12.17
C GLU A 140 -6.05 3.20 12.08
N LYS A 141 -4.91 3.87 11.93
CA LYS A 141 -4.86 5.32 11.71
C LYS A 141 -5.60 5.73 10.42
N LYS A 142 -5.31 5.07 9.30
CA LYS A 142 -5.99 5.35 8.02
C LYS A 142 -7.50 5.09 8.11
N LEU A 143 -7.90 4.06 8.83
CA LEU A 143 -9.31 3.73 9.07
C LEU A 143 -9.99 4.83 9.90
N ALA A 144 -9.33 5.35 10.94
CA ALA A 144 -9.85 6.46 11.73
C ALA A 144 -10.00 7.74 10.89
N GLU A 145 -9.01 8.08 10.06
CA GLU A 145 -9.08 9.22 9.13
C GLU A 145 -10.23 9.07 8.11
N ALA A 146 -10.41 7.87 7.55
CA ALA A 146 -11.51 7.58 6.64
C ALA A 146 -12.88 7.73 7.31
N LYS A 147 -13.03 7.24 8.55
CA LYS A 147 -14.26 7.42 9.34
C LYS A 147 -14.56 8.90 9.60
N ALA A 148 -13.56 9.71 9.91
CA ALA A 148 -13.74 11.15 10.12
C ALA A 148 -14.23 11.85 8.85
N ARG A 149 -13.66 11.52 7.68
CA ARG A 149 -14.10 12.06 6.39
C ARG A 149 -15.53 11.67 6.04
N ILE A 150 -15.94 10.43 6.34
CA ILE A 150 -17.32 9.98 6.14
C ILE A 150 -18.27 10.82 7.01
N ALA A 151 -17.96 11.00 8.29
CA ALA A 151 -18.80 11.79 9.20
C ALA A 151 -18.90 13.27 8.78
N GLU A 152 -17.81 13.85 8.25
CA GLU A 152 -17.82 15.20 7.67
C GLU A 152 -18.72 15.26 6.43
N THR A 153 -18.58 14.29 5.53
CA THR A 153 -19.41 14.18 4.32
C THR A 153 -20.90 14.01 4.66
N GLU A 154 -21.22 13.21 5.68
CA GLU A 154 -22.59 13.03 6.18
C GLU A 154 -23.19 14.34 6.73
N LYS A 155 -22.42 15.11 7.50
CA LYS A 155 -22.85 16.43 7.98
C LYS A 155 -23.08 17.41 6.83
N ASP A 156 -22.18 17.46 5.87
CA ASP A 156 -22.31 18.31 4.69
C ASP A 156 -23.52 17.93 3.84
N MET A 157 -23.78 16.64 3.67
CA MET A 157 -24.98 16.14 2.98
C MET A 157 -26.24 16.53 3.74
N GLN A 158 -26.27 16.35 5.07
CA GLN A 158 -27.42 16.71 5.88
C GLN A 158 -27.70 18.22 5.83
N ALA A 159 -26.67 19.06 5.93
CA ALA A 159 -26.81 20.51 5.81
C ALA A 159 -27.39 20.92 4.44
N LYS A 160 -26.95 20.30 3.35
CA LYS A 160 -27.50 20.52 2.00
C LYS A 160 -28.95 20.05 1.89
N ILE A 161 -29.31 18.95 2.55
CA ILE A 161 -30.70 18.47 2.61
C ILE A 161 -31.56 19.50 3.36
N ASP A 162 -31.12 19.95 4.54
CA ASP A 162 -31.85 20.91 5.36
C ASP A 162 -32.02 22.26 4.64
N GLU A 163 -30.98 22.73 3.95
CA GLU A 163 -31.06 23.92 3.09
C GLU A 163 -32.12 23.76 2.00
N ARG A 164 -32.09 22.64 1.26
CA ARG A 164 -33.09 22.34 0.23
C ARG A 164 -34.49 22.25 0.80
N LEU A 165 -34.68 21.57 1.94
CA LEU A 165 -35.97 21.47 2.61
C LEU A 165 -36.48 22.85 3.01
N LYS A 166 -35.62 23.72 3.54
CA LYS A 166 -35.99 25.10 3.86
C LYS A 166 -36.43 25.86 2.60
N THR A 167 -35.71 25.76 1.49
CA THR A 167 -36.13 26.42 0.23
C THR A 167 -37.51 25.96 -0.26
N ILE A 168 -37.81 24.66 -0.13
CA ILE A 168 -39.11 24.07 -0.48
C ILE A 168 -40.22 24.58 0.44
N ILE A 169 -39.97 24.60 1.76
CA ILE A 169 -40.92 25.09 2.78
C ILE A 169 -41.23 26.58 2.56
N ASP A 170 -40.22 27.37 2.19
CA ASP A 170 -40.36 28.79 1.86
C ASP A 170 -41.07 29.04 0.51
N GLY A 171 -41.59 28.00 -0.15
CA GLY A 171 -42.38 28.08 -1.38
C GLY A 171 -41.54 28.37 -2.64
N LYS A 172 -40.21 28.32 -2.55
CA LYS A 172 -39.32 28.42 -3.71
C LYS A 172 -39.05 27.03 -4.28
N ALA A 173 -39.31 26.85 -5.57
CA ALA A 173 -38.97 25.61 -6.24
C ALA A 173 -37.45 25.39 -6.23
N PRO A 174 -36.93 24.26 -5.71
CA PRO A 174 -35.50 23.96 -5.76
C PRO A 174 -35.08 23.78 -7.21
N GLY A 175 -34.16 24.63 -7.68
CA GLY A 175 -33.65 24.62 -9.06
C GLY A 175 -34.17 25.74 -9.97
N ASN A 176 -34.90 26.74 -9.45
CA ASN A 176 -35.23 27.93 -10.24
C ASN A 176 -34.22 29.08 -10.02
N ASP A 177 -32.97 28.83 -10.41
CA ASP A 177 -31.97 29.90 -10.59
C ASP A 177 -32.30 30.62 -11.91
N GLY A 178 -33.22 31.57 -11.85
CA GLY A 178 -33.23 32.77 -12.69
C GLY A 178 -32.94 32.62 -14.19
N LYS A 179 -33.69 31.79 -14.91
CA LYS A 179 -33.95 32.06 -16.33
C LYS A 179 -35.26 32.82 -16.48
N ASP A 180 -35.25 34.08 -16.08
CA ASP A 180 -36.25 35.03 -16.56
C ASP A 180 -35.60 36.38 -16.89
N LYS A 181 -35.72 36.71 -18.18
CA LYS A 181 -35.70 38.03 -18.82
C LYS A 181 -34.35 38.69 -19.13
N LYS A 182 -34.01 38.63 -20.42
CA LYS A 182 -33.82 39.86 -21.19
C LYS A 182 -34.31 39.67 -22.63
N ASP A 183 -35.62 39.84 -22.83
CA ASP A 183 -36.13 40.37 -24.08
C ASP A 183 -35.60 41.81 -24.22
N GLY A 184 -35.03 42.15 -25.37
CA GLY A 184 -34.60 43.52 -25.61
C GLY A 184 -33.58 43.67 -26.73
N LYS A 185 -34.09 43.61 -27.97
CA LYS A 185 -33.87 44.62 -29.01
C LYS A 185 -32.41 44.91 -29.41
N ASP A 186 -32.02 44.45 -30.59
CA ASP A 186 -31.22 45.27 -31.50
C ASP A 186 -31.59 44.94 -32.96
N GLU A 187 -32.45 45.80 -33.51
CA GLU A 187 -32.44 46.12 -34.93
C GLU A 187 -31.06 46.70 -35.28
N LYS A 188 -30.32 46.05 -36.17
CA LYS A 188 -29.44 46.78 -37.08
C LYS A 188 -29.59 46.21 -38.48
N LYS A 189 -30.31 46.99 -39.30
CA LYS A 189 -30.00 47.16 -40.70
C LYS A 189 -28.50 47.39 -40.83
N ASP A 190 -27.86 46.73 -41.78
CA ASP A 190 -26.95 47.43 -42.68
C ASP A 190 -26.99 46.74 -44.04
N GLU A 191 -27.37 47.57 -45.01
CA GLU A 191 -27.39 47.34 -46.43
C GLU A 191 -26.00 47.73 -46.97
N LYS A 192 -25.49 46.93 -47.93
CA LYS A 192 -24.51 47.27 -48.99
C LYS A 192 -22.99 47.22 -48.75
N ALA A 193 -22.39 46.81 -49.89
CA ALA A 193 -20.99 46.84 -50.36
C ALA A 193 -20.22 45.56 -50.00
N GLU A 194 -19.81 44.71 -50.93
CA GLU A 194 -19.42 44.91 -52.34
C GLU A 194 -19.61 43.61 -53.14
#